data_AF-A0A812UJY2-F1
#
_entry.id   AF-A0A812UJY2-F1
#
_cell.length_a   1.000
_cell.length_b   1.000
_cell.length_c   1.000
_cell.angle_alpha   90.00
_cell.angle_beta   90.00
_cell.angle_gamma   90.00
#
_symmetry.space_group_name_H-M   'P 1'
#
loop_
_entity.id
_entity.type
_entity.pdbx_description
1 polymer ?
#
loop_
_entity_poly.entity_id
_entity_poly.type
_entity_poly.pdbx_seq_one_letter_code
_entity_poly.pdbx_strand_id
1 'polypeptide(L)'
;MKSGREETPPALPVRRLCSSTAPAETPDPVRSCSWELLEACPKKNLDLSWQERVPMVEARRCRLAGMLHSRSSSFRPAGESLYGGSSLPPICKDSADFMPEKEMWAYCDMYSAGADVCNAQTSCYGDQGWCHCEKKEGCVAVGGTWIAQTCAMEMDTFSPEQIDALKLADVNGTCVDIYAQGMAVADFAGWTAQSCCQSFPATVCNKTLLPQTPCLHDEDFEHNKTQWAWCNLYPTPTEHDCKAQGCEGSEWHCHCEEEESCVALGGQWSEYQCWQDLKWMAATVHEGIAKAKHQHSCDDIEVYHSKLEYQVEWLGKSCCSSGQSVCEEL
;
A
#
# COMPACT_ATOMS: atom_id res chain seq x y z
N MET A 1 40.73 -1.98 -52.81
CA MET A 1 41.02 -0.56 -52.53
C MET A 1 40.31 -0.17 -51.25
N LYS A 2 41.10 0.33 -50.28
CA LYS A 2 40.76 0.96 -48.99
C LYS A 2 40.01 0.12 -47.93
N SER A 3 40.82 -0.53 -47.08
CA SER A 3 40.47 -0.96 -45.72
C SER A 3 40.42 0.25 -44.78
N GLY A 4 39.32 0.42 -44.05
CA GLY A 4 39.20 1.35 -42.92
C GLY A 4 39.41 0.59 -41.61
N ARG A 5 40.43 0.96 -40.84
CA ARG A 5 40.64 0.54 -39.45
C ARG A 5 39.86 1.50 -38.55
N GLU A 6 39.04 0.96 -37.65
CA GLU A 6 38.56 1.69 -36.47
C GLU A 6 39.67 1.73 -35.42
N GLU A 7 40.01 2.93 -34.97
CA GLU A 7 40.95 3.18 -33.88
C GLU A 7 40.18 3.23 -32.56
N THR A 8 40.55 2.34 -31.64
CA THR A 8 40.10 2.33 -30.25
C THR A 8 40.81 3.44 -29.46
N PRO A 9 40.10 4.29 -28.70
CA PRO A 9 40.75 5.31 -27.87
C PRO A 9 41.44 4.69 -26.63
N PRO A 10 42.57 5.23 -26.16
CA PRO A 10 43.30 4.70 -25.02
C PRO A 10 42.62 5.04 -23.68
N ALA A 11 42.54 4.03 -22.81
CA ALA A 11 42.09 4.17 -21.43
C ALA A 11 43.10 4.99 -20.60
N LEU A 12 42.58 5.94 -19.82
CA LEU A 12 43.33 6.72 -18.84
C LEU A 12 43.58 5.91 -17.56
N PRO A 13 44.74 6.07 -16.89
CA PRO A 13 45.04 5.35 -15.66
C PRO A 13 44.39 6.00 -14.43
N VAL A 14 43.60 5.23 -13.69
CA VAL A 14 43.14 5.57 -12.33
C VAL A 14 44.30 5.37 -11.36
N ARG A 15 44.84 6.48 -10.83
CA ARG A 15 45.82 6.46 -9.73
C ARG A 15 45.09 6.37 -8.39
N ARG A 16 45.31 5.29 -7.64
CA ARG A 16 45.08 5.22 -6.18
C ARG A 16 46.17 6.01 -5.48
N LEU A 17 45.79 7.07 -4.77
CA LEU A 17 46.63 7.71 -3.75
C LEU A 17 46.19 7.18 -2.38
N CYS A 18 47.01 6.30 -1.80
CA CYS A 18 46.98 6.03 -0.37
C CYS A 18 47.90 7.06 0.30
N SER A 19 47.36 7.94 1.14
CA SER A 19 48.17 8.79 2.00
C SER A 19 48.12 8.24 3.43
N SER A 20 49.24 7.62 3.82
CA SER A 20 49.56 7.29 5.21
C SER A 20 50.21 8.48 5.88
N THR A 21 49.66 8.94 7.00
CA THR A 21 50.41 9.73 7.98
C THR A 21 49.99 9.29 9.37
N ALA A 22 50.79 8.39 9.94
CA ALA A 22 50.90 8.22 11.39
C ALA A 22 52.31 8.67 11.78
N PRO A 23 52.49 9.47 12.84
CA PRO A 23 53.75 9.55 13.55
C PRO A 23 53.73 8.58 14.74
N ALA A 24 54.82 7.80 14.86
CA ALA A 24 55.15 7.01 16.02
C ALA A 24 56.03 7.85 16.96
N GLU A 25 55.74 7.82 18.27
CA GLU A 25 56.71 7.81 19.39
C GLU A 25 55.97 7.81 20.77
N THR A 26 55.80 6.59 21.33
CA THR A 26 55.78 6.07 22.74
C THR A 26 55.35 6.93 23.96
N PRO A 27 55.09 6.35 25.17
CA PRO A 27 54.55 5.04 25.58
C PRO A 27 53.29 5.16 26.50
N ASP A 28 52.66 4.02 26.79
CA ASP A 28 51.49 3.73 27.67
C ASP A 28 50.93 4.84 28.59
N PRO A 29 49.59 4.92 28.67
CA PRO A 29 48.98 4.50 29.92
C PRO A 29 47.81 3.54 29.76
N VAL A 30 47.83 2.53 30.62
CA VAL A 30 46.75 1.61 30.99
C VAL A 30 45.39 2.33 31.06
N ARG A 31 44.44 1.90 30.22
CA ARG A 31 43.01 2.08 30.47
C ARG A 31 42.32 0.73 30.44
N SER A 32 42.12 0.20 31.64
CA SER A 32 41.12 -0.83 31.91
C SER A 32 39.74 -0.24 31.67
N CYS A 33 38.89 -0.98 30.95
CA CYS A 33 37.45 -0.82 31.01
C CYS A 33 36.88 -2.18 31.40
N SER A 34 36.57 -2.30 32.69
CA SER A 34 35.78 -3.37 33.27
C SER A 34 34.32 -3.17 32.89
N TRP A 35 33.67 -4.23 32.41
CA TRP A 35 32.22 -4.33 32.41
C TRP A 35 31.79 -4.83 33.79
N GLU A 36 31.21 -3.93 34.60
CA GLU A 36 30.49 -4.31 35.81
C GLU A 36 29.14 -4.94 35.41
N LEU A 37 28.99 -6.20 35.80
CA LEU A 37 27.73 -6.90 35.94
C LEU A 37 26.92 -6.25 37.06
N LEU A 38 25.75 -5.69 36.74
CA LEU A 38 24.71 -5.43 37.74
C LEU A 38 23.74 -6.61 37.82
N GLU A 39 23.96 -7.39 38.89
CA GLU A 39 22.98 -8.03 39.77
C GLU A 39 21.59 -7.35 39.79
N ALA A 40 20.46 -7.94 40.15
CA ALA A 40 20.00 -9.29 40.43
C ALA A 40 18.46 -9.18 40.57
N CYS A 41 17.69 -10.13 40.03
CA CYS A 41 16.25 -10.24 40.34
C CYS A 41 16.06 -10.89 41.72
N PRO A 42 15.29 -10.30 42.66
CA PRO A 42 14.96 -11.00 43.89
C PRO A 42 13.90 -12.07 43.62
N LYS A 43 14.28 -13.33 43.87
CA LYS A 43 13.36 -14.46 44.02
C LYS A 43 12.40 -14.16 45.17
N LYS A 44 11.11 -14.02 44.89
CA LYS A 44 10.07 -14.12 45.93
C LYS A 44 9.79 -15.59 46.17
N ASN A 45 10.21 -16.06 47.35
CA ASN A 45 9.66 -17.23 48.03
C ASN A 45 8.18 -16.97 48.30
N LEU A 46 7.29 -17.80 47.74
CA LEU A 46 5.91 -17.92 48.20
C LEU A 46 5.86 -19.11 49.15
N ASP A 47 5.80 -18.77 50.43
CA ASP A 47 5.62 -19.67 51.56
C ASP A 47 4.19 -20.22 51.55
N LEU A 48 4.08 -21.54 51.71
CA LEU A 48 2.83 -22.28 51.78
C LEU A 48 2.45 -22.44 53.25
N SER A 49 1.34 -21.83 53.67
CA SER A 49 0.76 -22.16 54.97
C SER A 49 -0.73 -21.77 55.08
N TRP A 50 -1.56 -22.80 55.28
CA TRP A 50 -2.85 -22.88 55.99
C TRP A 50 -4.04 -22.01 55.51
N GLN A 51 -5.03 -22.63 54.84
CA GLN A 51 -6.28 -23.21 55.40
C GLN A 51 -7.20 -22.19 56.09
N GLU A 52 -8.30 -21.82 55.41
CA GLU A 52 -9.65 -21.86 56.00
C GLU A 52 -10.74 -21.83 54.91
N ARG A 53 -11.88 -22.43 55.26
CA ARG A 53 -13.00 -22.85 54.38
C ARG A 53 -14.06 -21.75 54.26
N VAL A 54 -14.52 -21.43 53.05
CA VAL A 54 -15.82 -20.79 52.76
C VAL A 54 -16.31 -21.32 51.38
N PRO A 55 -17.64 -21.55 51.16
CA PRO A 55 -18.11 -22.61 50.26
C PRO A 55 -18.27 -22.23 48.78
N MET A 56 -18.17 -23.27 47.95
CA MET A 56 -18.39 -23.30 46.49
C MET A 56 -19.82 -22.90 46.09
N VAL A 57 -20.02 -21.67 45.62
CA VAL A 57 -20.99 -21.34 44.54
C VAL A 57 -20.55 -20.04 43.84
N GLU A 58 -19.42 -20.03 43.09
CA GLU A 58 -19.15 -19.02 42.02
C GLU A 58 -17.81 -19.24 41.27
N ALA A 59 -17.41 -20.48 41.02
CA ALA A 59 -16.15 -20.79 40.31
C ALA A 59 -16.38 -21.49 38.95
N ARG A 60 -17.21 -20.90 38.08
CA ARG A 60 -17.37 -21.34 36.67
C ARG A 60 -17.33 -20.20 35.63
N ARG A 61 -16.51 -19.18 35.85
CA ARG A 61 -16.19 -18.20 34.79
C ARG A 61 -14.72 -17.87 34.55
N CYS A 62 -13.78 -18.48 35.27
CA CYS A 62 -12.34 -18.28 35.02
C CYS A 62 -11.62 -19.63 34.91
N ARG A 63 -11.86 -20.38 33.83
CA ARG A 63 -11.03 -21.55 33.48
C ARG A 63 -11.21 -21.98 32.01
N LEU A 64 -11.08 -21.04 31.08
CA LEU A 64 -10.85 -21.31 29.64
C LEU A 64 -9.96 -20.23 28.99
N ALA A 65 -9.21 -19.44 29.78
CA ALA A 65 -8.31 -18.38 29.31
C ALA A 65 -6.84 -18.76 29.50
N GLY A 66 -6.48 -20.01 29.24
CA GLY A 66 -5.13 -20.50 29.51
C GLY A 66 -4.77 -21.69 28.64
N MET A 67 -4.80 -21.53 27.32
CA MET A 67 -4.03 -22.31 26.33
C MET A 67 -4.40 -21.85 24.90
N LEU A 68 -4.27 -20.56 24.62
CA LEU A 68 -3.98 -20.10 23.26
C LEU A 68 -2.68 -19.32 23.36
N HIS A 69 -1.63 -19.91 22.80
CA HIS A 69 -0.32 -19.28 22.68
C HIS A 69 -0.49 -18.03 21.82
N SER A 70 -0.49 -16.92 22.54
CA SER A 70 -0.30 -15.56 22.11
C SER A 70 0.86 -15.46 21.10
N ARG A 71 0.54 -15.42 19.80
CA ARG A 71 1.21 -14.47 18.91
C ARG A 71 0.58 -13.11 19.19
N SER A 72 0.93 -12.54 20.34
CA SER A 72 0.78 -11.11 20.59
C SER A 72 1.70 -10.41 19.61
N SER A 73 1.16 -10.03 18.45
CA SER A 73 1.62 -8.82 17.79
C SER A 73 1.33 -7.70 18.78
N SER A 74 2.36 -7.30 19.51
CA SER A 74 2.29 -6.17 20.42
C SER A 74 1.95 -4.93 19.60
N PHE A 75 0.66 -4.63 19.49
CA PHE A 75 0.16 -3.35 19.05
C PHE A 75 0.72 -2.31 20.02
N ARG A 76 1.79 -1.61 19.60
CA ARG A 76 2.22 -0.42 20.31
C ARG A 76 1.10 0.61 20.13
N PRO A 77 0.54 1.18 21.22
CA PRO A 77 -0.37 2.31 21.09
C PRO A 77 0.35 3.41 20.31
N ALA A 78 -0.41 4.20 19.54
CA ALA A 78 0.04 5.30 18.67
C ALA A 78 0.69 6.46 19.47
N GLY A 79 1.78 6.17 20.17
CA GLY A 79 2.61 7.09 20.92
C GLY A 79 3.96 7.18 20.25
N GLU A 80 4.26 8.38 19.73
CA GLU A 80 5.56 8.81 19.21
C GLU A 80 6.24 7.80 18.27
N SER A 81 6.08 8.02 16.96
CA SER A 81 6.91 7.36 15.94
C SER A 81 8.37 7.36 16.40
N LEU A 82 9.02 6.19 16.36
CA LEU A 82 10.44 6.04 16.70
C LEU A 82 11.35 6.98 15.88
N TYR A 83 10.82 7.56 14.81
CA TYR A 83 11.44 8.55 13.95
C TYR A 83 11.23 9.99 14.45
N GLY A 84 11.32 10.21 15.77
CA GLY A 84 11.36 11.54 16.36
C GLY A 84 12.40 12.43 15.65
N GLY A 85 11.92 13.40 14.85
CA GLY A 85 12.72 14.42 14.18
C GLY A 85 13.71 13.95 13.11
N SER A 86 13.85 12.64 12.88
CA SER A 86 14.72 12.10 11.84
C SER A 86 13.92 11.99 10.56
N SER A 87 14.34 12.72 9.52
CA SER A 87 13.68 12.79 8.21
C SER A 87 13.13 11.43 7.80
N LEU A 88 11.80 11.35 7.70
CA LEU A 88 11.14 10.16 7.16
C LEU A 88 11.78 9.81 5.81
N PRO A 89 11.89 8.51 5.47
CA PRO A 89 12.50 8.09 4.22
C PRO A 89 11.79 8.76 3.04
N PRO A 90 12.52 9.31 2.07
CA PRO A 90 11.92 9.99 0.94
C PRO A 90 11.28 8.95 0.03
N ILE A 91 9.96 8.76 0.14
CA ILE A 91 9.17 7.96 -0.82
C ILE A 91 8.39 8.86 -1.78
N CYS A 92 7.99 10.03 -1.28
CA CYS A 92 7.35 11.07 -2.07
C CYS A 92 8.38 11.97 -2.74
N LYS A 93 7.91 12.85 -3.64
CA LYS A 93 8.73 13.89 -4.24
C LYS A 93 9.51 14.69 -3.18
N ASP A 94 8.78 15.14 -2.15
CA ASP A 94 9.30 15.87 -1.01
C ASP A 94 8.68 15.33 0.30
N SER A 95 9.38 15.48 1.43
CA SER A 95 8.86 15.02 2.73
C SER A 95 7.57 15.71 3.16
N ALA A 96 7.31 16.92 2.67
CA ALA A 96 6.09 17.67 2.90
C ALA A 96 4.86 17.04 2.21
N ASP A 97 5.07 16.23 1.17
CA ASP A 97 3.98 15.56 0.44
C ASP A 97 3.59 14.22 1.10
N PHE A 98 4.36 13.74 2.07
CA PHE A 98 4.04 12.50 2.77
C PHE A 98 2.90 12.73 3.75
N MET A 99 1.88 11.87 3.67
CA MET A 99 0.69 11.92 4.53
C MET A 99 0.74 10.78 5.57
N PRO A 100 1.47 10.93 6.69
CA PRO A 100 1.73 9.84 7.64
C PRO A 100 0.47 9.21 8.23
N GLU A 101 -0.56 10.03 8.48
CA GLU A 101 -1.81 9.59 9.12
C GLU A 101 -2.85 9.05 8.13
N LYS A 102 -2.57 9.09 6.82
CA LYS A 102 -3.51 8.58 5.83
C LYS A 102 -3.59 7.06 5.94
N GLU A 103 -4.81 6.54 5.98
CA GLU A 103 -5.07 5.10 5.93
C GLU A 103 -4.67 4.59 4.54
N MET A 104 -3.72 3.65 4.51
CA MET A 104 -3.25 2.99 3.30
C MET A 104 -4.13 1.78 2.99
N TRP A 105 -4.42 0.99 4.01
CA TRP A 105 -5.44 -0.05 3.98
C TRP A 105 -6.03 -0.20 5.38
N ALA A 106 -7.26 -0.69 5.46
CA ALA A 106 -7.92 -0.92 6.72
C ALA A 106 -8.92 -2.07 6.60
N TYR A 107 -9.20 -2.71 7.72
CA TYR A 107 -10.21 -3.75 7.81
C TYR A 107 -10.91 -3.72 9.16
N CYS A 108 -12.12 -4.26 9.19
CA CYS A 108 -12.84 -4.47 10.44
C CYS A 108 -12.46 -5.82 11.03
N ASP A 109 -11.81 -5.83 12.20
CA ASP A 109 -11.60 -7.04 12.97
C ASP A 109 -12.84 -7.31 13.82
N MET A 110 -13.67 -8.23 13.36
CA MET A 110 -14.83 -8.70 14.09
C MET A 110 -15.07 -10.19 13.87
N TYR A 111 -14.93 -10.95 14.94
CA TYR A 111 -15.51 -12.30 15.04
C TYR A 111 -16.90 -12.19 15.64
N SER A 112 -17.91 -12.83 15.04
CA SER A 112 -19.20 -13.20 15.65
C SER A 112 -20.38 -12.20 15.68
N ALA A 113 -20.38 -11.10 14.91
CA ALA A 113 -21.67 -10.50 14.56
C ALA A 113 -22.47 -11.53 13.73
N GLY A 114 -23.72 -11.81 14.11
CA GLY A 114 -24.62 -12.48 13.18
C GLY A 114 -24.75 -11.64 11.91
N ALA A 115 -24.88 -12.29 10.74
CA ALA A 115 -24.99 -11.61 9.45
C ALA A 115 -26.06 -10.50 9.47
N ASP A 116 -27.18 -10.73 10.16
CA ASP A 116 -28.27 -9.76 10.32
C ASP A 116 -27.83 -8.45 10.98
N VAL A 117 -26.93 -8.50 11.98
CA VAL A 117 -26.41 -7.30 12.65
C VAL A 117 -25.47 -6.54 11.73
N CYS A 118 -24.64 -7.27 10.98
CA CYS A 118 -23.70 -6.68 10.04
C CYS A 118 -24.43 -5.96 8.90
N ASN A 119 -25.40 -6.65 8.29
CA ASN A 119 -26.15 -6.15 7.14
C ASN A 119 -27.08 -4.99 7.48
N ALA A 120 -27.41 -4.81 8.76
CA ALA A 120 -28.19 -3.68 9.23
C ALA A 120 -27.37 -2.36 9.26
N GLN A 121 -26.05 -2.41 9.14
CA GLN A 121 -25.19 -1.23 9.15
C GLN A 121 -24.78 -0.82 7.73
N THR A 122 -24.86 0.48 7.44
CA THR A 122 -24.45 1.04 6.16
C THR A 122 -22.97 0.78 5.89
N SER A 123 -22.63 0.32 4.68
CA SER A 123 -21.25 -0.02 4.27
C SER A 123 -20.66 -1.25 4.99
N CYS A 124 -21.51 -2.12 5.54
CA CYS A 124 -21.11 -3.41 6.08
C CYS A 124 -21.91 -4.55 5.43
N TYR A 125 -21.26 -5.67 5.18
CA TYR A 125 -21.91 -6.91 4.73
C TYR A 125 -21.29 -8.12 5.46
N GLY A 126 -22.12 -9.06 5.88
CA GLY A 126 -21.67 -10.18 6.69
C GLY A 126 -21.58 -11.49 5.91
N ASP A 127 -20.40 -12.01 5.58
CA ASP A 127 -20.22 -13.28 4.85
C ASP A 127 -19.47 -14.34 5.68
N GLN A 128 -19.86 -15.61 5.58
CA GLN A 128 -19.20 -16.77 6.22
C GLN A 128 -18.86 -16.60 7.72
N GLY A 129 -19.67 -15.83 8.46
CA GLY A 129 -19.46 -15.56 9.89
C GLY A 129 -18.54 -14.37 10.20
N TRP A 130 -18.14 -13.61 9.18
CA TRP A 130 -17.39 -12.36 9.26
C TRP A 130 -18.28 -11.17 8.94
N CYS A 131 -17.90 -9.99 9.43
CA CYS A 131 -18.52 -8.73 9.04
C CYS A 131 -17.49 -7.87 8.33
N HIS A 132 -17.69 -7.66 7.03
CA HIS A 132 -16.84 -6.82 6.20
C HIS A 132 -17.43 -5.42 6.18
N CYS A 133 -16.74 -4.47 6.80
CA CYS A 133 -17.12 -3.07 6.75
C CYS A 133 -16.10 -2.28 5.95
N GLU A 134 -16.58 -1.46 5.01
CA GLU A 134 -15.73 -0.56 4.22
C GLU A 134 -15.31 0.69 5.00
N LYS A 135 -16.03 1.00 6.09
CA LYS A 135 -15.85 2.22 6.88
C LYS A 135 -15.73 1.92 8.37
N LYS A 136 -14.94 2.75 9.03
CA LYS A 136 -14.73 2.72 10.48
C LYS A 136 -16.02 2.84 11.28
N GLU A 137 -16.92 3.74 10.88
CA GLU A 137 -18.17 3.98 11.59
C GLU A 137 -19.05 2.73 11.61
N GLY A 138 -19.16 2.05 10.45
CA GLY A 138 -19.88 0.78 10.33
C GLY A 138 -19.26 -0.32 11.18
N CYS A 139 -17.93 -0.45 11.13
CA CYS A 139 -17.20 -1.43 11.94
C CYS A 139 -17.42 -1.23 13.44
N VAL A 140 -17.34 0.01 13.93
CA VAL A 140 -17.59 0.31 15.34
C VAL A 140 -19.05 0.10 15.71
N ALA A 141 -20.00 0.41 14.81
CA ALA A 141 -21.43 0.24 15.05
C ALA A 141 -21.83 -1.23 15.23
N VAL A 142 -21.18 -2.15 14.52
CA VAL A 142 -21.38 -3.60 14.72
C VAL A 142 -20.65 -4.14 15.96
N GLY A 143 -19.84 -3.33 16.64
CA GLY A 143 -19.02 -3.74 17.78
C GLY A 143 -17.68 -4.37 17.39
N GLY A 144 -17.25 -4.20 16.14
CA GLY A 144 -15.92 -4.58 15.66
C GLY A 144 -14.84 -3.58 16.06
N THR A 145 -13.58 -3.97 15.83
CA THR A 145 -12.42 -3.08 15.99
C THR A 145 -11.88 -2.69 14.62
N TRP A 146 -11.86 -1.39 14.31
CA TRP A 146 -11.26 -0.91 13.08
C TRP A 146 -9.74 -0.97 13.18
N ILE A 147 -9.12 -1.80 12.34
CA ILE A 147 -7.68 -1.93 12.23
C ILE A 147 -7.26 -1.23 10.94
N ALA A 148 -6.59 -0.09 11.08
CA ALA A 148 -6.05 0.66 9.97
C ALA A 148 -4.53 0.61 9.98
N GLN A 149 -3.94 0.37 8.82
CA GLN A 149 -2.54 0.60 8.54
C GLN A 149 -2.40 2.00 7.97
N THR A 150 -1.76 2.90 8.71
CA THR A 150 -1.44 4.23 8.20
C THR A 150 -0.16 4.19 7.37
N CYS A 151 0.05 5.23 6.57
CA CYS A 151 1.28 5.42 5.82
C CYS A 151 2.54 5.42 6.70
N ALA A 152 2.49 6.03 7.88
CA ALA A 152 3.60 5.97 8.83
C ALA A 152 3.86 4.54 9.32
N MET A 153 2.81 3.80 9.67
CA MET A 153 2.92 2.39 10.07
C MET A 153 3.50 1.52 8.96
N GLU A 154 3.15 1.80 7.70
CA GLU A 154 3.71 1.08 6.55
C GLU A 154 5.21 1.36 6.41
N MET A 155 5.62 2.62 6.48
CA MET A 155 7.03 2.98 6.40
C MET A 155 7.85 2.38 7.55
N ASP A 156 7.26 2.21 8.73
CA ASP A 156 7.90 1.53 9.86
C ASP A 156 8.17 0.03 9.60
N THR A 157 7.50 -0.57 8.61
CA THR A 157 7.75 -1.98 8.20
C THR A 157 8.95 -2.14 7.26
N PHE A 158 9.44 -1.03 6.68
CA PHE A 158 10.55 -1.10 5.72
C PHE A 158 11.84 -1.48 6.46
N SER A 159 12.56 -2.44 5.88
CA SER A 159 13.88 -2.84 6.38
C SER A 159 14.89 -1.69 6.28
N PRO A 160 15.94 -1.66 7.11
CA PRO A 160 17.00 -0.67 7.00
C PRO A 160 17.61 -0.57 5.59
N GLU A 161 17.72 -1.69 4.88
CA GLU A 161 18.21 -1.75 3.50
C GLU A 161 17.27 -1.02 2.52
N GLN A 162 15.95 -1.21 2.64
CA GLN A 162 14.97 -0.46 1.84
C GLN A 162 15.02 1.03 2.14
N ILE A 163 15.17 1.41 3.41
CA ILE A 163 15.31 2.81 3.83
C ILE A 163 16.57 3.45 3.21
N ASP A 164 17.71 2.76 3.25
CA ASP A 164 18.94 3.28 2.67
C ASP A 164 18.89 3.33 1.14
N ALA A 165 18.21 2.38 0.50
CA ALA A 165 17.97 2.39 -0.93
C ALA A 165 17.09 3.58 -1.38
N LEU A 166 16.07 3.95 -0.60
CA LEU A 166 15.27 5.17 -0.85
C LEU A 166 16.09 6.45 -0.71
N LYS A 167 16.95 6.55 0.32
CA LYS A 167 17.86 7.69 0.46
C LYS A 167 18.83 7.79 -0.71
N LEU A 168 19.34 6.65 -1.18
CA LEU A 168 20.21 6.62 -2.36
C LEU A 168 19.46 7.07 -3.62
N ALA A 169 18.22 6.62 -3.80
CA ALA A 169 17.36 7.06 -4.90
C ALA A 169 17.11 8.57 -4.88
N ASP A 170 16.84 9.13 -3.69
CA ASP A 170 16.65 10.56 -3.50
C ASP A 170 17.88 11.39 -3.90
N VAL A 171 19.06 10.94 -3.48
CA VAL A 171 20.34 11.58 -3.85
C VAL A 171 20.60 11.48 -5.35
N ASN A 172 20.28 10.33 -5.97
CA ASN A 172 20.49 10.11 -7.39
C ASN A 172 19.41 10.76 -8.26
N GLY A 173 18.26 11.11 -7.68
CA GLY A 173 17.07 11.58 -8.40
C GLY A 173 16.45 10.50 -9.30
N THR A 174 16.74 9.22 -9.05
CA THR A 174 16.23 8.08 -9.83
C THR A 174 16.26 6.79 -9.02
N CYS A 175 15.35 5.87 -9.32
CA CYS A 175 15.32 4.51 -8.76
C CYS A 175 15.89 3.43 -9.71
N VAL A 176 16.36 3.82 -10.90
CA VAL A 176 16.93 2.90 -11.88
C VAL A 176 18.19 2.23 -11.30
N ASP A 177 18.26 0.92 -11.44
CA ASP A 177 19.35 0.07 -10.95
C ASP A 177 19.63 0.12 -9.44
N ILE A 178 18.66 0.57 -8.63
CA ILE A 178 18.74 0.52 -7.17
C ILE A 178 17.85 -0.62 -6.68
N TYR A 179 18.43 -1.48 -5.85
CA TYR A 179 17.76 -2.66 -5.31
C TYR A 179 17.94 -2.75 -3.80
N ALA A 180 16.94 -3.29 -3.12
CA ALA A 180 17.02 -3.71 -1.73
C ALA A 180 16.41 -5.11 -1.63
N GLN A 181 17.12 -6.06 -1.02
CA GLN A 181 16.67 -7.45 -0.85
C GLN A 181 16.25 -8.13 -2.17
N GLY A 182 16.87 -7.73 -3.29
CA GLY A 182 16.57 -8.27 -4.62
C GLY A 182 15.34 -7.67 -5.30
N MET A 183 14.69 -6.66 -4.71
CA MET A 183 13.57 -5.93 -5.29
C MET A 183 14.03 -4.54 -5.74
N ALA A 184 13.57 -4.07 -6.91
CA ALA A 184 13.89 -2.72 -7.38
C ALA A 184 13.20 -1.68 -6.51
N VAL A 185 13.85 -0.53 -6.27
CA VAL A 185 13.26 0.53 -5.43
C VAL A 185 11.94 1.03 -5.99
N ALA A 186 11.81 1.13 -7.33
CA ALA A 186 10.58 1.56 -7.97
C ALA A 186 9.37 0.69 -7.61
N ASP A 187 9.56 -0.62 -7.40
CA ASP A 187 8.47 -1.57 -7.15
C ASP A 187 7.88 -1.39 -5.75
N PHE A 188 8.71 -1.39 -4.70
CA PHE A 188 8.21 -1.19 -3.33
C PHE A 188 7.89 0.26 -3.01
N ALA A 189 8.57 1.23 -3.66
CA ALA A 189 8.26 2.64 -3.48
C ALA A 189 6.93 3.01 -4.14
N GLY A 190 6.61 2.42 -5.30
CA GLY A 190 5.48 2.81 -6.13
C GLY A 190 4.12 2.68 -5.43
N TRP A 191 3.84 1.51 -4.86
CA TRP A 191 2.55 1.25 -4.18
C TRP A 191 2.33 2.13 -2.95
N THR A 192 3.35 2.23 -2.10
CA THR A 192 3.27 3.09 -0.90
C THR A 192 3.22 4.56 -1.29
N ALA A 193 3.96 5.01 -2.32
CA ALA A 193 3.87 6.38 -2.80
C ALA A 193 2.48 6.73 -3.34
N GLN A 194 1.87 5.84 -4.11
CA GLN A 194 0.52 6.01 -4.65
C GLN A 194 -0.52 6.23 -3.54
N SER A 195 -0.38 5.49 -2.45
CA SER A 195 -1.28 5.61 -1.31
C SER A 195 -0.95 6.82 -0.43
N CYS A 196 0.34 7.14 -0.25
CA CYS A 196 0.80 8.00 0.84
C CYS A 196 1.32 9.38 0.43
N CYS A 197 1.54 9.62 -0.87
CA CYS A 197 2.08 10.89 -1.35
C CYS A 197 1.01 11.77 -1.97
N GLN A 198 0.96 13.03 -1.55
CA GLN A 198 0.07 14.03 -2.16
C GLN A 198 0.52 14.39 -3.58
N SER A 199 1.82 14.29 -3.86
CA SER A 199 2.43 14.61 -5.15
C SER A 199 2.42 13.47 -6.17
N PHE A 200 1.87 12.30 -5.82
CA PHE A 200 1.80 11.18 -6.75
C PHE A 200 1.11 11.60 -8.06
N PRO A 201 1.65 11.24 -9.25
CA PRO A 201 2.68 10.22 -9.49
C PRO A 201 4.13 10.66 -9.31
N ALA A 202 4.40 11.92 -8.96
CA ALA A 202 5.76 12.31 -8.60
C ALA A 202 6.18 11.60 -7.30
N THR A 203 7.32 10.92 -7.36
CA THR A 203 7.89 10.16 -6.24
C THR A 203 9.36 10.52 -6.07
N VAL A 204 10.03 9.87 -5.12
CA VAL A 204 11.50 9.94 -5.00
C VAL A 204 12.22 9.48 -6.28
N CYS A 205 11.61 8.58 -7.05
CA CYS A 205 12.18 8.02 -8.27
C CYS A 205 12.13 8.99 -9.46
N ASN A 206 11.17 9.93 -9.46
CA ASN A 206 11.00 10.93 -10.50
C ASN A 206 10.20 12.11 -9.94
N LYS A 207 10.92 13.10 -9.41
CA LYS A 207 10.33 14.26 -8.72
C LYS A 207 9.58 15.23 -9.64
N THR A 208 9.76 15.08 -10.95
CA THR A 208 9.19 15.97 -11.97
C THR A 208 8.07 15.31 -12.77
N LEU A 209 7.74 14.05 -12.48
CA LEU A 209 6.67 13.34 -13.17
C LEU A 209 5.33 14.04 -12.93
N LEU A 210 4.61 14.31 -14.00
CA LEU A 210 3.28 14.89 -13.94
C LEU A 210 2.24 13.78 -14.17
N PRO A 211 1.04 13.89 -13.56
CA PRO A 211 -0.10 13.06 -13.95
C PRO A 211 -0.27 13.09 -15.47
N GLN A 212 -0.52 11.91 -16.05
CA GLN A 212 -0.82 11.74 -17.46
C GLN A 212 -2.19 11.06 -17.59
N THR A 213 -2.94 11.45 -18.63
CA THR A 213 -4.18 10.78 -19.02
C THR A 213 -3.90 9.70 -20.07
N PRO A 214 -4.73 8.64 -20.16
CA PRO A 214 -4.59 7.62 -21.21
C PRO A 214 -4.96 8.17 -22.60
N CYS A 215 -5.38 9.42 -22.72
CA CYS A 215 -5.80 10.07 -23.96
C CYS A 215 -4.63 10.79 -24.63
N LEU A 216 -4.70 10.99 -25.95
CA LEU A 216 -3.69 11.77 -26.67
C LEU A 216 -3.62 13.21 -26.14
N HIS A 217 -4.79 13.85 -26.00
CA HIS A 217 -4.96 15.18 -25.43
C HIS A 217 -5.60 15.10 -24.04
N ASP A 218 -5.13 15.90 -23.09
CA ASP A 218 -5.62 15.83 -21.71
C ASP A 218 -7.06 16.35 -21.58
N GLU A 219 -7.47 17.26 -22.47
CA GLU A 219 -8.83 17.76 -22.58
C GLU A 219 -9.85 16.71 -23.04
N ASP A 220 -9.41 15.62 -23.66
CA ASP A 220 -10.27 14.52 -24.10
C ASP A 220 -10.59 13.54 -22.97
N PHE A 221 -9.95 13.68 -21.81
CA PHE A 221 -10.20 12.83 -20.66
C PHE A 221 -11.51 13.21 -19.95
N GLU A 222 -12.49 12.31 -20.01
CA GLU A 222 -13.79 12.49 -19.37
C GLU A 222 -13.74 12.15 -17.88
N HIS A 223 -13.22 13.07 -17.06
CA HIS A 223 -12.93 12.87 -15.63
C HIS A 223 -14.04 12.19 -14.83
N ASN A 224 -15.30 12.64 -15.00
CA ASN A 224 -16.45 12.18 -14.22
C ASN A 224 -17.27 11.09 -14.92
N LYS A 225 -16.79 10.54 -16.04
CA LYS A 225 -17.51 9.49 -16.75
C LYS A 225 -17.45 8.20 -15.94
N THR A 226 -18.61 7.57 -15.78
CA THR A 226 -18.74 6.26 -15.16
C THR A 226 -18.15 5.23 -16.11
N GLN A 227 -17.10 4.55 -15.66
CA GLN A 227 -16.39 3.54 -16.41
C GLN A 227 -17.04 2.17 -16.21
N TRP A 228 -17.36 1.86 -14.96
CA TRP A 228 -18.17 0.71 -14.59
C TRP A 228 -19.00 1.06 -13.35
N ALA A 229 -20.13 0.39 -13.22
CA ALA A 229 -20.99 0.50 -12.08
C ALA A 229 -21.41 -0.91 -11.64
N TRP A 230 -21.75 -1.06 -10.37
CA TRP A 230 -22.16 -2.34 -9.84
C TRP A 230 -23.18 -2.16 -8.72
N CYS A 231 -24.00 -3.20 -8.57
CA CYS A 231 -25.00 -3.29 -7.52
C CYS A 231 -24.52 -4.27 -6.44
N ASN A 232 -24.31 -3.78 -5.23
CA ASN A 232 -24.04 -4.62 -4.07
C ASN A 232 -25.36 -5.09 -3.47
N LEU A 233 -25.71 -6.35 -3.68
CA LEU A 233 -26.90 -7.00 -3.13
C LEU A 233 -26.49 -7.99 -2.04
N TYR A 234 -26.89 -7.70 -0.80
CA TYR A 234 -26.70 -8.66 0.29
C TYR A 234 -27.85 -8.59 1.32
N PRO A 235 -28.55 -9.72 1.61
CA PRO A 235 -28.40 -11.03 0.97
C PRO A 235 -28.76 -11.00 -0.52
N THR A 236 -28.21 -11.92 -1.31
CA THR A 236 -28.57 -12.06 -2.73
C THR A 236 -30.08 -12.35 -2.86
N PRO A 237 -30.84 -11.57 -3.65
CA PRO A 237 -32.26 -11.82 -3.87
C PRO A 237 -32.47 -13.14 -4.61
N THR A 238 -33.69 -13.67 -4.54
CA THR A 238 -34.02 -14.88 -5.31
C THR A 238 -33.91 -14.59 -6.82
N GLU A 239 -33.60 -15.62 -7.62
CA GLU A 239 -33.55 -15.48 -9.08
C GLU A 239 -34.85 -14.89 -9.65
N HIS A 240 -36.00 -15.26 -9.06
CA HIS A 240 -37.30 -14.72 -9.42
C HIS A 240 -37.38 -13.22 -9.18
N ASP A 241 -37.00 -12.74 -7.99
CA ASP A 241 -37.09 -11.32 -7.63
C ASP A 241 -36.07 -10.49 -8.42
N CYS A 242 -34.87 -11.03 -8.64
CA CYS A 242 -33.84 -10.44 -9.49
C CYS A 242 -34.37 -10.17 -10.91
N LYS A 243 -34.92 -11.21 -11.56
CA LYS A 243 -35.50 -11.10 -12.91
C LYS A 243 -36.74 -10.23 -12.94
N ALA A 244 -37.53 -10.20 -11.86
CA ALA A 244 -38.71 -9.35 -11.76
C ALA A 244 -38.37 -7.84 -11.78
N GLN A 245 -37.16 -7.46 -11.36
CA GLN A 245 -36.64 -6.09 -11.44
C GLN A 245 -35.83 -5.83 -12.71
N GLY A 246 -35.88 -6.71 -13.71
CA GLY A 246 -35.15 -6.51 -14.97
C GLY A 246 -33.64 -6.75 -14.88
N CYS A 247 -33.16 -7.32 -13.76
CA CYS A 247 -31.76 -7.68 -13.59
C CYS A 247 -31.48 -9.10 -14.14
N GLU A 248 -30.22 -9.40 -14.47
CA GLU A 248 -29.77 -10.72 -14.86
C GLU A 248 -29.26 -11.48 -13.63
N GLY A 249 -29.70 -12.73 -13.43
CA GLY A 249 -29.29 -13.46 -12.24
C GLY A 249 -29.53 -14.96 -12.28
N SER A 250 -28.97 -15.61 -11.26
CA SER A 250 -29.07 -17.02 -10.93
C SER A 250 -29.38 -17.17 -9.44
N GLU A 251 -29.47 -18.40 -8.96
CA GLU A 251 -29.64 -18.67 -7.52
C GLU A 251 -28.49 -18.14 -6.63
N TRP A 252 -27.31 -17.83 -7.21
CA TRP A 252 -26.12 -17.38 -6.47
C TRP A 252 -25.77 -15.91 -6.66
N HIS A 253 -26.28 -15.27 -7.73
CA HIS A 253 -25.88 -13.92 -8.14
C HIS A 253 -27.03 -13.16 -8.80
N CYS A 254 -27.09 -11.85 -8.56
CA CYS A 254 -27.98 -10.93 -9.27
C CYS A 254 -27.18 -9.70 -9.72
N HIS A 255 -27.24 -9.39 -11.01
CA HIS A 255 -26.54 -8.30 -11.67
C HIS A 255 -27.55 -7.33 -12.27
N CYS A 256 -27.53 -6.09 -11.78
CA CYS A 256 -28.37 -5.02 -12.29
C CYS A 256 -27.49 -4.00 -13.04
N GLU A 257 -27.87 -3.67 -14.28
CA GLU A 257 -27.20 -2.62 -15.06
C GLU A 257 -27.67 -1.21 -14.68
N GLU A 258 -28.81 -1.09 -13.99
CA GLU A 258 -29.43 0.19 -13.63
C GLU A 258 -29.51 0.40 -12.11
N GLU A 259 -29.24 1.63 -11.67
CA GLU A 259 -29.35 2.04 -10.27
C GLU A 259 -30.76 1.82 -9.71
N GLU A 260 -31.78 2.18 -10.49
CA GLU A 260 -33.19 2.07 -10.08
C GLU A 260 -33.56 0.62 -9.72
N SER A 261 -33.16 -0.32 -10.57
CA SER A 261 -33.37 -1.76 -10.38
C SER A 261 -32.56 -2.31 -9.20
N CYS A 262 -31.33 -1.83 -9.02
CA CYS A 262 -30.50 -2.17 -7.87
C CYS A 262 -31.15 -1.74 -6.54
N VAL A 263 -31.58 -0.49 -6.46
CA VAL A 263 -32.21 0.08 -5.26
C VAL A 263 -33.57 -0.58 -4.98
N ALA A 264 -34.33 -0.94 -6.02
CA ALA A 264 -35.60 -1.65 -5.88
C ALA A 264 -35.45 -3.03 -5.21
N LEU A 265 -34.29 -3.69 -5.39
CA LEU A 265 -33.93 -4.94 -4.69
C LEU A 265 -33.36 -4.71 -3.28
N GLY A 266 -33.28 -3.45 -2.83
CA GLY A 266 -32.64 -3.08 -1.57
C GLY A 266 -31.11 -3.09 -1.64
N GLY A 267 -30.52 -3.10 -2.83
CA GLY A 267 -29.09 -3.05 -3.04
C GLY A 267 -28.50 -1.64 -2.86
N GLN A 268 -27.17 -1.59 -2.77
CA GLN A 268 -26.39 -0.36 -2.81
C GLN A 268 -25.74 -0.22 -4.19
N TRP A 269 -26.12 0.83 -4.91
CA TRP A 269 -25.47 1.19 -6.17
C TRP A 269 -24.12 1.89 -5.91
N SER A 270 -23.12 1.47 -6.66
CA SER A 270 -21.79 2.06 -6.63
C SER A 270 -21.30 2.29 -8.05
N GLU A 271 -20.64 3.42 -8.25
CA GLU A 271 -20.03 3.79 -9.53
C GLU A 271 -18.53 3.95 -9.36
N TYR A 272 -17.80 3.58 -10.41
CA TYR A 272 -16.39 3.82 -10.53
C TYR A 272 -16.14 4.74 -11.73
N GLN A 273 -15.65 5.93 -11.43
CA GLN A 273 -15.42 6.99 -12.41
C GLN A 273 -13.98 6.98 -12.90
N CYS A 274 -13.76 7.47 -14.12
CA CYS A 274 -12.46 7.50 -14.77
C CYS A 274 -11.32 8.12 -13.94
N TRP A 275 -11.59 9.19 -13.17
CA TRP A 275 -10.58 9.78 -12.30
C TRP A 275 -10.09 8.86 -11.18
N GLN A 276 -10.91 7.90 -10.76
CA GLN A 276 -10.52 6.94 -9.73
C GLN A 276 -9.41 6.03 -10.25
N ASP A 277 -9.46 5.60 -11.52
CA ASP A 277 -8.37 4.83 -12.11
C ASP A 277 -7.10 5.63 -12.32
N LEU A 278 -7.19 6.92 -12.67
CA LEU A 278 -5.99 7.75 -12.75
C LEU A 278 -5.24 7.81 -11.41
N LYS A 279 -5.97 7.76 -10.29
CA LYS A 279 -5.37 7.71 -8.96
C LYS A 279 -4.63 6.39 -8.70
N TRP A 280 -5.10 5.28 -9.30
CA TRP A 280 -4.51 3.94 -9.14
C TRP A 280 -3.57 3.55 -10.28
N MET A 281 -3.41 4.42 -11.28
CA MET A 281 -2.41 4.27 -12.33
C MET A 281 -1.01 4.39 -11.73
N ALA A 282 -0.13 3.46 -12.07
CA ALA A 282 1.23 3.47 -11.56
C ALA A 282 2.07 4.60 -12.17
N ALA A 283 3.09 5.06 -11.42
CA ALA A 283 4.02 6.08 -11.90
C ALA A 283 4.70 5.68 -13.23
N THR A 284 5.08 4.41 -13.39
CA THR A 284 5.69 3.89 -14.62
C THR A 284 4.76 3.94 -15.83
N VAL A 285 3.43 3.84 -15.62
CA VAL A 285 2.44 4.03 -16.70
C VAL A 285 2.39 5.51 -17.09
N HIS A 286 2.39 6.44 -16.13
CA HIS A 286 2.47 7.88 -16.43
C HIS A 286 3.77 8.23 -17.16
N GLU A 287 4.92 7.67 -16.77
CA GLU A 287 6.19 7.83 -17.49
C GLU A 287 6.10 7.30 -18.92
N GLY A 288 5.50 6.11 -19.09
CA GLY A 288 5.27 5.50 -20.39
C GLY A 288 4.43 6.39 -21.31
N ILE A 289 3.30 6.92 -20.82
CA ILE A 289 2.45 7.83 -21.58
C ILE A 289 3.21 9.11 -21.96
N ALA A 290 3.91 9.73 -21.01
CA ALA A 290 4.68 10.95 -21.28
C ALA A 290 5.75 10.70 -22.36
N LYS A 291 6.44 9.56 -22.28
CA LYS A 291 7.41 9.13 -23.29
C LYS A 291 6.75 8.90 -24.64
N ALA A 292 5.59 8.24 -24.69
CA ALA A 292 4.84 7.98 -25.92
C ALA A 292 4.45 9.27 -26.64
N LYS A 293 3.86 10.22 -25.89
CA LYS A 293 3.50 11.55 -26.40
C LYS A 293 4.71 12.30 -26.94
N HIS A 294 5.85 12.22 -26.25
CA HIS A 294 7.09 12.86 -26.69
C HIS A 294 7.68 12.25 -27.98
N GLN A 295 7.69 10.93 -28.09
CA GLN A 295 8.27 10.23 -29.24
C GLN A 295 7.29 10.07 -30.41
N HIS A 296 6.02 10.44 -30.24
CA HIS A 296 4.93 10.23 -31.18
C HIS A 296 4.78 8.77 -31.63
N SER A 297 4.92 7.83 -30.68
CA SER A 297 4.72 6.39 -30.90
C SER A 297 4.64 5.68 -29.55
N CYS A 298 3.93 4.56 -29.47
CA CYS A 298 3.99 3.64 -28.33
C CYS A 298 4.94 2.44 -28.55
N ASP A 299 5.60 2.39 -29.69
CA ASP A 299 6.56 1.34 -30.00
C ASP A 299 7.72 1.35 -29.00
N ASP A 300 8.13 0.14 -28.59
CA ASP A 300 9.25 -0.10 -27.67
C ASP A 300 9.12 0.58 -26.29
N ILE A 301 7.90 0.94 -25.86
CA ILE A 301 7.61 1.34 -24.48
C ILE A 301 7.03 0.17 -23.71
N GLU A 302 7.81 -0.32 -22.75
CA GLU A 302 7.39 -1.36 -21.81
C GLU A 302 7.12 -0.78 -20.42
N VAL A 303 6.05 -1.26 -19.79
CA VAL A 303 5.65 -0.99 -18.41
C VAL A 303 5.32 -2.32 -17.76
N TYR A 304 5.95 -2.64 -16.61
CA TYR A 304 5.78 -3.91 -15.90
C TYR A 304 5.91 -5.17 -16.77
N HIS A 305 6.92 -5.19 -17.65
CA HIS A 305 7.16 -6.31 -18.59
C HIS A 305 6.06 -6.52 -19.64
N SER A 306 5.24 -5.50 -19.89
CA SER A 306 4.19 -5.51 -20.91
C SER A 306 4.28 -4.24 -21.75
N LYS A 307 3.74 -4.27 -22.97
CA LYS A 307 3.65 -3.05 -23.79
C LYS A 307 2.76 -2.02 -23.11
N LEU A 308 3.12 -0.74 -23.24
CA LEU A 308 2.29 0.37 -22.75
C LEU A 308 0.85 0.29 -23.25
N GLU A 309 0.66 -0.09 -24.52
CA GLU A 309 -0.65 -0.24 -25.17
C GLU A 309 -1.64 -1.02 -24.29
N TYR A 310 -1.24 -2.18 -23.76
CA TYR A 310 -2.10 -3.01 -22.92
C TYR A 310 -2.47 -2.36 -21.58
N GLN A 311 -1.64 -1.45 -21.08
CA GLN A 311 -1.88 -0.74 -19.83
C GLN A 311 -2.85 0.44 -20.00
N VAL A 312 -2.96 1.00 -21.21
CA VAL A 312 -3.75 2.21 -21.48
C VAL A 312 -4.98 1.98 -22.36
N GLU A 313 -5.06 0.85 -23.09
CA GLU A 313 -6.13 0.55 -24.04
C GLU A 313 -7.52 0.64 -23.39
N TRP A 314 -7.73 -0.10 -22.30
CA TRP A 314 -9.05 -0.16 -21.65
C TRP A 314 -9.48 1.19 -21.06
N LEU A 315 -8.54 1.91 -20.45
CA LEU A 315 -8.79 3.26 -19.92
C LEU A 315 -9.06 4.26 -21.06
N GLY A 316 -8.32 4.16 -22.16
CA GLY A 316 -8.54 5.01 -23.33
C GLY A 316 -9.93 4.83 -23.92
N LYS A 317 -10.33 3.59 -24.17
CA LYS A 317 -11.66 3.24 -24.69
C LYS A 317 -12.79 3.71 -23.79
N SER A 318 -12.60 3.58 -22.49
CA SER A 318 -13.65 3.92 -21.53
C SER A 318 -13.71 5.42 -21.26
N CYS A 319 -12.55 6.08 -21.10
CA CYS A 319 -12.44 7.40 -20.48
C CYS A 319 -12.03 8.53 -21.41
N CYS A 320 -11.63 8.25 -22.65
CA CYS A 320 -11.35 9.29 -23.64
C CYS A 320 -12.58 9.57 -24.50
N SER A 321 -12.80 10.85 -24.83
CA SER A 321 -13.88 11.31 -25.72
C SER A 321 -13.81 10.66 -27.11
N SER A 322 -12.60 10.36 -27.58
CA SER A 322 -12.32 9.66 -28.84
C SER A 322 -12.72 8.18 -28.81
N GLY A 323 -12.86 7.58 -27.62
CA GLY A 323 -12.96 6.14 -27.44
C GLY A 323 -11.67 5.40 -27.81
N GLN A 324 -10.54 6.10 -27.86
CA GLN A 324 -9.23 5.57 -28.19
C GLN A 324 -8.20 5.95 -27.12
N SER A 325 -7.21 5.09 -26.93
CA SER A 325 -6.05 5.40 -26.08
C SER A 325 -4.99 6.18 -26.85
N VAL A 326 -4.06 6.80 -26.13
CA VAL A 326 -2.88 7.49 -26.68
C VAL A 326 -2.09 6.62 -27.65
N CYS A 327 -2.07 5.29 -27.46
CA CYS A 327 -1.36 4.37 -28.35
C CYS A 327 -2.14 4.00 -29.61
N GLU A 328 -3.46 4.16 -29.62
CA GLU A 328 -4.29 3.95 -30.82
C GLU A 328 -4.34 5.21 -31.69
N GLU A 329 -4.02 6.39 -31.14
CA GLU A 329 -4.05 7.68 -31.85
C GLU A 329 -2.68 8.17 -32.36
N LEU A 330 -1.57 7.64 -31.84
CA LEU A 330 -0.19 7.95 -32.28
C LEU A 330 0.26 7.03 -33.43
#